data_AF-A0A947FYS7-F1
#
_entry.id   AF-A0A947FYS7-F1
#
_cell.length_a   1.000
_cell.length_b   1.000
_cell.length_c   1.000
_cell.angle_alpha   90.00
_cell.angle_beta   90.00
_cell.angle_gamma   90.00
#
_symmetry.space_group_name_H-M   'P 1'
#
loop_
_entity.id
_entity.type
_entity.pdbx_description
1 polymer ?
#
loop_
_entity_poly.entity_id
_entity_poly.type
_entity_poly.pdbx_seq_one_letter_code
_entity_poly.pdbx_strand_id
1 'polypeptide(L)'
;MALSNTYDTTNSGSAVSNRESLSDVLSILAPEETPILSSLNKKKASATFEEWTVDSLSTPVTTGVAEGADVTSFTDKFSGRARLGNYVQKFRRDFMVSDLQEAVESVGPARVAQAEAKAIRELKRDIEATLCSNNDRSVEDGAGSVYQLRGLGDWLDSAGPSDVPADYRTPAGSIQTDASASFSETDFNDKITSIYKETGSTNSLTLFADTTLRRTISD
;
A
#
# COMPACT_ATOMS: atom_id res chain seq x y z
N MET A 1 -6.28 48.36 43.43
CA MET A 1 -6.56 48.22 41.97
C MET A 1 -7.10 46.82 41.75
N ALA A 2 -8.37 46.69 41.37
CA ALA A 2 -8.98 45.40 41.06
C ALA A 2 -9.02 45.25 39.53
N LEU A 3 -8.29 44.27 39.01
CA LEU A 3 -8.37 43.85 37.61
C LEU A 3 -9.60 42.95 37.48
N SER A 4 -10.68 43.47 36.88
CA SER A 4 -11.92 42.73 36.66
C SER A 4 -11.76 41.74 35.49
N ASN A 5 -12.17 40.49 35.70
CA ASN A 5 -12.21 39.41 34.70
C ASN A 5 -13.57 39.33 33.96
N THR A 6 -14.41 40.37 34.05
CA THR A 6 -15.71 40.35 33.35
C THR A 6 -15.49 40.78 31.90
N TYR A 7 -15.08 39.82 31.07
CA TYR A 7 -14.96 39.97 29.62
C TYR A 7 -16.32 39.66 28.97
N ASP A 8 -16.93 40.69 28.36
CA ASP A 8 -18.16 40.59 27.58
C ASP A 8 -17.80 40.39 26.10
N THR A 9 -18.14 39.22 25.55
CA THR A 9 -17.90 38.85 24.15
C THR A 9 -18.91 39.45 23.16
N THR A 10 -19.93 40.16 23.66
CA THR A 10 -21.04 40.67 22.84
C THR A 10 -20.99 42.18 22.59
N ASN A 11 -20.13 42.91 23.31
CA ASN A 11 -19.93 44.34 23.13
C ASN A 11 -18.54 44.64 22.56
N SER A 12 -18.49 45.07 21.30
CA SER A 12 -17.30 45.43 20.52
C SER A 12 -16.58 46.70 21.03
N GLY A 13 -16.24 46.77 22.32
CA GLY A 13 -15.46 47.86 22.92
C GLY A 13 -13.96 47.79 22.56
N SER A 14 -13.08 48.29 23.45
CA SER A 14 -11.60 48.38 23.30
C SER A 14 -10.88 47.12 22.76
N ALA A 15 -11.54 45.96 22.76
CA ALA A 15 -11.08 44.71 22.16
C ALA A 15 -11.04 44.74 20.61
N VAL A 16 -11.79 45.62 19.93
CA VAL A 16 -11.72 45.81 18.46
C VAL A 16 -10.33 46.30 18.02
N SER A 17 -9.60 46.98 18.91
CA SER A 17 -8.25 47.48 18.64
C SER A 17 -7.14 46.47 19.04
N ASN A 18 -7.49 45.30 19.55
CA ASN A 18 -6.50 44.29 19.90
C ASN A 18 -5.90 43.70 18.62
N ARG A 19 -4.57 43.72 18.50
CA ARG A 19 -3.89 43.02 17.41
C ARG A 19 -4.03 41.52 17.63
N GLU A 20 -4.48 40.83 16.60
CA GLU A 20 -4.45 39.37 16.56
C GLU A 20 -2.99 38.89 16.57
N SER A 21 -2.67 37.95 17.44
CA SER A 21 -1.38 37.25 17.41
C SER A 21 -1.55 36.03 16.52
N LEU A 22 -0.97 36.10 15.32
CA LEU A 22 -0.90 34.97 14.39
C LEU A 22 0.42 34.24 14.60
N SER A 23 0.35 32.92 14.76
CA SER A 23 1.54 32.07 14.76
C SER A 23 2.06 31.95 13.32
N ASP A 24 3.36 32.18 13.13
CA ASP A 24 4.02 32.07 11.83
C ASP A 24 4.32 30.62 11.41
N VAL A 25 3.93 29.64 12.24
CA VAL A 25 4.13 28.22 11.97
C VAL A 25 2.84 27.59 11.47
N LEU A 26 2.80 27.24 10.18
CA LEU A 26 1.74 26.41 9.62
C LEU A 26 2.05 24.93 9.90
N SER A 27 1.41 24.34 10.91
CA SER A 27 1.49 22.91 11.18
C SER A 27 0.49 22.13 10.32
N ILE A 28 0.99 21.27 9.44
CA ILE A 28 0.16 20.34 8.68
C ILE A 28 0.03 19.04 9.48
N LEU A 29 -1.19 18.68 9.87
CA LEU A 29 -1.50 17.38 10.47
C LEU A 29 -2.16 16.49 9.41
N ALA A 30 -1.34 15.70 8.72
CA ALA A 30 -1.81 14.70 7.76
C ALA A 30 -1.03 13.39 7.96
N PRO A 31 -1.60 12.22 7.61
CA PRO A 31 -0.84 10.98 7.57
C PRO A 31 0.17 11.05 6.41
N GLU A 32 1.40 11.40 6.74
CA GLU A 32 2.51 11.51 5.77
C GLU A 32 3.31 10.21 5.62
N GLU A 33 3.15 9.29 6.57
CA GLU A 33 3.86 8.02 6.59
C GLU A 33 3.28 7.05 5.55
N THR A 34 4.15 6.54 4.67
CA THR A 34 3.84 5.47 3.69
C THR A 34 4.55 4.18 4.11
N PRO A 35 3.95 3.40 5.03
CA PRO A 35 4.60 2.24 5.63
C PRO A 35 4.89 1.12 4.61
N ILE A 36 3.96 0.83 3.70
CA ILE A 36 4.10 -0.24 2.72
C ILE A 36 5.17 0.12 1.69
N LEU A 37 5.06 1.29 1.05
CA LEU A 37 6.06 1.78 0.09
C LEU A 37 7.47 1.86 0.67
N SER A 38 7.62 2.11 1.97
CA SER A 38 8.92 2.21 2.65
C SER A 38 9.50 0.84 3.01
N SER A 39 8.64 -0.13 3.35
CA SER A 39 9.04 -1.50 3.68
C SER A 39 9.45 -2.35 2.48
N LEU A 40 8.96 -2.01 1.29
CA LEU A 40 9.19 -2.78 0.07
C LEU A 40 10.56 -2.49 -0.56
N ASN A 41 11.25 -3.54 -1.02
CA ASN A 41 12.48 -3.42 -1.80
C ASN A 41 12.18 -2.83 -3.18
N LYS A 42 12.96 -1.81 -3.59
CA LYS A 42 12.74 -1.09 -4.85
C LYS A 42 13.70 -1.59 -5.92
N LYS A 43 13.17 -1.98 -7.08
CA LYS A 43 13.93 -2.34 -8.29
C LYS A 43 13.57 -1.38 -9.42
N LYS A 44 14.54 -1.08 -10.28
CA LYS A 44 14.32 -0.30 -11.51
C LYS A 44 13.65 -1.19 -12.57
N ALA A 45 12.54 -0.72 -13.15
CA ALA A 45 11.93 -1.32 -14.34
C ALA A 45 12.64 -0.82 -15.61
N SER A 46 12.91 -1.72 -16.56
CA SER A 46 13.53 -1.39 -17.85
C SER A 46 12.54 -1.27 -19.01
N ALA A 47 11.29 -1.68 -18.81
CA ALA A 47 10.23 -1.63 -19.80
C ALA A 47 8.92 -1.11 -19.17
N THR A 48 7.94 -0.77 -20.02
CA THR A 48 6.59 -0.38 -19.58
C THR A 48 5.83 -1.56 -18.95
N PHE A 49 6.16 -2.78 -19.37
CA PHE A 49 5.68 -4.04 -18.82
C PHE A 49 6.88 -4.83 -18.28
N GLU A 50 6.90 -5.09 -16.97
CA GLU A 50 7.92 -5.92 -16.35
C GLU A 50 7.31 -7.30 -16.04
N GLU A 51 7.99 -8.35 -16.50
CA GLU A 51 7.60 -9.73 -16.27
C GLU A 51 8.67 -10.47 -15.48
N TRP A 52 8.23 -11.40 -14.63
CA TRP A 52 9.08 -12.35 -13.94
C TRP A 52 8.55 -13.77 -14.13
N THR A 53 9.47 -14.73 -14.09
CA THR A 53 9.11 -16.15 -14.21
C THR A 53 9.00 -16.76 -12.81
N VAL A 54 7.96 -17.57 -12.60
CA VAL A 54 7.74 -18.31 -11.35
C VAL A 54 7.69 -19.79 -11.67
N ASP A 55 8.25 -20.58 -10.76
CA ASP A 55 8.33 -22.04 -10.85
C ASP A 55 8.01 -22.63 -9.48
N SER A 56 7.41 -23.83 -9.48
CA SER A 56 6.99 -24.54 -8.26
C SER A 56 7.74 -25.86 -8.15
N LEU A 57 8.06 -26.27 -6.92
CA LEU A 57 8.58 -27.61 -6.69
C LEU A 57 7.49 -28.67 -6.85
N SER A 58 7.86 -29.83 -7.38
CA SER A 58 6.98 -30.99 -7.43
C SER A 58 6.59 -31.44 -6.02
N THR A 59 5.39 -32.00 -5.88
CA THR A 59 4.89 -32.54 -4.61
C THR A 59 5.85 -33.57 -4.00
N PRO A 60 6.00 -33.60 -2.66
CA PRO A 60 6.82 -34.59 -1.99
C PRO A 60 6.32 -36.01 -2.27
N VAL A 61 7.23 -36.91 -2.64
CA VAL A 61 6.93 -38.33 -2.87
C VAL A 61 7.57 -39.14 -1.75
N THR A 62 6.77 -39.91 -1.00
CA THR A 62 7.22 -40.78 0.09
C THR A 62 7.31 -42.25 -0.31
N THR A 63 6.97 -42.58 -1.56
CA THR A 63 7.08 -43.95 -2.05
C THR A 63 8.55 -44.30 -2.27
N GLY A 64 8.98 -45.45 -1.75
CA GLY A 64 10.32 -45.98 -2.00
C GLY A 64 10.51 -46.43 -3.44
N VAL A 65 11.76 -46.45 -3.89
CA VAL A 65 12.14 -47.01 -5.19
C VAL A 65 12.65 -48.43 -4.94
N ALA A 66 12.15 -49.41 -5.69
CA ALA A 66 12.61 -50.78 -5.60
C ALA A 66 14.06 -50.90 -6.13
N GLU A 67 14.88 -51.67 -5.43
CA GLU A 67 16.25 -51.95 -5.87
C GLU A 67 16.24 -52.71 -7.20
N GLY A 68 16.93 -52.19 -8.22
CA GLY A 68 16.98 -52.76 -9.57
C GLY A 68 15.92 -52.24 -10.55
N ALA A 69 15.10 -51.26 -10.17
CA ALA A 69 14.18 -50.60 -11.09
C ALA A 69 14.87 -49.47 -11.87
N ASP A 70 14.92 -49.59 -13.20
CA ASP A 70 15.43 -48.53 -14.08
C ASP A 70 14.45 -47.36 -14.22
N VAL A 71 14.98 -46.15 -14.39
CA VAL A 71 14.18 -44.95 -14.64
C VAL A 71 13.68 -44.97 -16.09
N THR A 72 12.38 -45.22 -16.27
CA THR A 72 11.75 -45.32 -17.60
C THR A 72 11.20 -44.00 -18.12
N SER A 73 11.04 -42.98 -17.27
CA SER A 73 10.48 -41.68 -17.62
C SER A 73 11.26 -40.55 -16.95
N PHE A 74 11.69 -39.58 -17.74
CA PHE A 74 12.32 -38.36 -17.27
C PHE A 74 11.28 -37.24 -17.23
N THR A 75 11.21 -36.53 -16.12
CA THR A 75 10.31 -35.38 -15.97
C THR A 75 11.10 -34.09 -16.18
N ASP A 76 10.64 -33.24 -17.08
CA ASP A 76 11.19 -31.90 -17.24
C ASP A 76 10.80 -31.02 -16.04
N LYS A 77 11.81 -30.62 -15.27
CA LYS A 77 11.67 -29.81 -14.07
C LYS A 77 11.30 -28.35 -14.35
N PHE A 78 11.36 -27.90 -15.61
CA PHE A 78 11.02 -26.52 -16.00
C PHE A 78 9.71 -26.40 -16.80
N SER A 79 9.00 -27.51 -17.02
CA SER A 79 7.79 -27.56 -17.84
C SER A 79 6.61 -26.76 -17.27
N GLY A 80 6.61 -26.47 -15.97
CA GLY A 80 5.53 -25.76 -15.26
C GLY A 80 5.74 -24.25 -15.05
N ARG A 81 6.75 -23.66 -15.70
CA ARG A 81 7.17 -22.29 -15.42
C ARG A 81 6.17 -21.27 -15.99
N ALA A 82 5.61 -20.44 -15.11
CA ALA A 82 4.66 -19.39 -15.48
C ALA A 82 5.35 -18.02 -15.60
N ARG A 83 4.72 -17.09 -16.33
CA ARG A 83 5.12 -15.69 -16.41
C ARG A 83 4.04 -14.83 -15.78
N LEU A 84 4.44 -13.97 -14.85
CA LEU A 84 3.59 -12.97 -14.23
C LEU A 84 4.19 -11.60 -14.53
N GLY A 85 3.36 -10.58 -14.63
CA GLY A 85 3.84 -9.24 -14.97
C GLY A 85 2.94 -8.11 -14.52
N ASN A 86 3.52 -6.92 -14.49
CA ASN A 86 2.82 -5.69 -14.10
C ASN A 86 3.22 -4.52 -15.00
N TYR A 87 2.32 -3.55 -15.15
CA TYR A 87 2.58 -2.31 -15.89
C TYR A 87 3.10 -1.21 -14.96
N VAL A 88 3.95 -0.35 -15.52
CA VAL A 88 4.40 0.88 -14.86
C VAL A 88 3.32 1.96 -15.02
N GLN A 89 2.82 2.48 -13.90
CA GLN A 89 1.88 3.61 -13.88
C GLN A 89 2.60 4.93 -13.62
N LYS A 90 2.10 5.99 -14.25
CA LYS A 90 2.59 7.37 -14.05
C LYS A 90 1.73 8.08 -13.01
N PHE A 91 2.38 8.63 -12.00
CA PHE A 91 1.75 9.48 -10.99
C PHE A 91 2.10 10.94 -11.23
N ARG A 92 1.14 11.85 -11.03
CA ARG A 92 1.35 13.29 -11.13
C ARG A 92 0.44 14.02 -10.13
N ARG A 93 1.03 15.00 -9.43
CA ARG A 93 0.35 16.01 -8.61
C ARG A 93 0.87 17.36 -9.04
N ASP A 94 -0.02 18.26 -9.42
CA ASP A 94 0.34 19.59 -9.91
C ASP A 94 0.30 20.60 -8.75
N PHE A 95 1.19 21.59 -8.77
CA PHE A 95 1.19 22.72 -7.85
C PHE A 95 1.39 24.02 -8.63
N MET A 96 0.88 25.12 -8.09
CA MET A 96 1.01 26.45 -8.69
C MET A 96 1.21 27.47 -7.58
N VAL A 97 2.19 28.36 -7.79
CA VAL A 97 2.46 29.52 -6.93
C VAL A 97 2.72 30.71 -7.85
N SER A 98 2.21 31.89 -7.49
CA SER A 98 2.42 33.13 -8.25
C SER A 98 3.73 33.81 -7.82
N ASP A 99 4.51 34.34 -8.77
CA ASP A 99 5.77 35.06 -8.52
C ASP A 99 5.60 36.23 -7.52
N LEU A 100 4.46 36.92 -7.56
CA LEU A 100 4.16 38.00 -6.61
C LEU A 100 3.90 37.47 -5.20
N GLN A 101 3.32 36.27 -5.06
CA GLN A 101 3.13 35.63 -3.76
C GLN A 101 4.42 35.02 -3.21
N GLU A 102 5.34 34.60 -4.08
CA GLU A 102 6.68 34.17 -3.67
C GLU A 102 7.54 35.34 -3.16
N ALA A 103 7.40 36.51 -3.80
CA ALA A 103 8.16 37.71 -3.43
C ALA A 103 7.62 38.43 -2.16
N VAL A 104 6.36 38.22 -1.79
CA VAL A 104 5.73 38.89 -0.65
C VAL A 104 5.91 38.05 0.63
N GLU A 105 6.38 38.71 1.69
CA GLU A 105 6.48 38.10 3.01
C GLU A 105 5.08 38.03 3.66
N SER A 106 4.45 36.86 3.54
CA SER A 106 3.16 36.54 4.16
C SER A 106 3.37 35.67 5.40
N VAL A 107 2.49 35.85 6.40
CA VAL A 107 2.34 34.89 7.51
C VAL A 107 1.90 33.55 6.90
N GLY A 108 2.64 32.47 7.17
CA GLY A 108 2.46 31.18 6.49
C GLY A 108 2.84 31.24 5.00
N PRO A 109 4.12 31.46 4.66
CA PRO A 109 4.52 31.84 3.32
C PRO A 109 4.28 30.71 2.32
N ALA A 110 3.39 30.94 1.35
CA ALA A 110 3.12 30.05 0.22
C ALA A 110 4.31 30.05 -0.75
N ARG A 111 5.41 29.45 -0.34
CA ARG A 111 6.63 29.32 -1.15
C ARG A 111 6.51 28.13 -2.10
N VAL A 112 7.15 28.26 -3.26
CA VAL A 112 7.29 27.16 -4.23
C VAL A 112 7.80 25.89 -3.55
N ALA A 113 8.82 26.00 -2.70
CA ALA A 113 9.39 24.86 -1.99
C ALA A 113 8.39 24.14 -1.05
N GLN A 114 7.47 24.87 -0.41
CA GLN A 114 6.45 24.28 0.45
C GLN A 114 5.35 23.60 -0.38
N ALA A 115 4.95 24.23 -1.49
CA ALA A 115 3.98 23.66 -2.41
C ALA A 115 4.52 22.37 -3.07
N GLU A 116 5.78 22.37 -3.48
CA GLU A 116 6.48 21.19 -4.01
C GLU A 116 6.57 20.08 -2.96
N ALA A 117 7.02 20.40 -1.73
CA ALA A 117 7.10 19.42 -0.66
C ALA A 117 5.74 18.78 -0.34
N LYS A 118 4.67 19.58 -0.35
CA LYS A 118 3.31 19.10 -0.17
C LYS A 118 2.86 18.19 -1.32
N ALA A 119 3.11 18.59 -2.56
CA ALA A 119 2.79 17.78 -3.74
C ALA A 119 3.53 16.44 -3.72
N ILE A 120 4.81 16.41 -3.30
CA ILE A 120 5.59 15.18 -3.16
C ILE A 120 5.00 14.26 -2.07
N ARG A 121 4.56 14.82 -0.94
CA ARG A 121 3.93 14.03 0.15
C ARG A 121 2.60 13.44 -0.29
N GLU A 122 1.78 14.22 -0.99
CA GLU A 122 0.51 13.74 -1.57
C GLU A 122 0.75 12.66 -2.63
N LEU A 123 1.77 12.83 -3.48
CA LEU A 123 2.15 11.84 -4.48
C LEU A 123 2.55 10.50 -3.84
N LYS A 124 3.32 10.53 -2.75
CA LYS A 124 3.68 9.32 -1.99
C LYS A 124 2.44 8.63 -1.45
N ARG A 125 1.48 9.39 -0.93
CA ARG A 125 0.20 8.85 -0.45
C ARG A 125 -0.64 8.23 -1.57
N ASP A 126 -0.66 8.84 -2.75
CA ASP A 126 -1.36 8.28 -3.92
C ASP A 126 -0.73 6.95 -4.35
N ILE A 127 0.61 6.85 -4.31
CA ILE A 127 1.33 5.60 -4.60
C ILE A 127 0.97 4.53 -3.56
N GLU A 128 0.98 4.87 -2.27
CA GLU A 128 0.60 3.95 -1.19
C GLU A 128 -0.85 3.44 -1.36
N ALA A 129 -1.78 4.33 -1.65
CA ALA A 129 -3.18 3.97 -1.89
C ALA A 129 -3.33 3.05 -3.11
N THR A 130 -2.56 3.30 -4.17
CA THR A 130 -2.59 2.47 -5.38
C THR A 130 -2.00 1.08 -5.10
N LEU A 131 -0.92 0.99 -4.32
CA LEU A 131 -0.35 -0.28 -3.88
C LEU A 131 -1.34 -1.10 -3.04
N CYS A 132 -2.15 -0.45 -2.20
CA CYS A 132 -3.17 -1.11 -1.38
C CYS A 132 -4.48 -1.43 -2.11
N SER A 133 -4.63 -0.97 -3.35
CA SER A 133 -5.89 -1.12 -4.09
C SER A 133 -6.10 -2.55 -4.61
N ASN A 134 -7.35 -2.86 -4.96
CA ASN A 134 -7.76 -4.05 -5.71
C ASN A 134 -7.80 -3.78 -7.23
N ASN A 135 -7.08 -2.74 -7.71
CA ASN A 135 -7.08 -2.41 -9.12
C ASN A 135 -6.32 -3.48 -9.91
N ASP A 136 -6.91 -3.91 -11.02
CA ASP A 136 -6.23 -4.74 -12.01
C ASP A 136 -5.32 -3.86 -12.91
N ARG A 137 -4.32 -4.48 -13.55
CA ARG A 137 -3.46 -3.81 -14.51
C ARG A 137 -4.25 -3.44 -15.77
N SER A 138 -3.98 -2.27 -16.30
CA SER A 138 -4.59 -1.78 -17.55
C SER A 138 -3.53 -1.28 -18.52
N VAL A 139 -3.80 -1.43 -19.82
CA VAL A 139 -2.97 -0.92 -20.91
C VAL A 139 -3.62 0.34 -21.46
N GLU A 140 -2.80 1.32 -21.81
CA GLU A 140 -3.29 2.52 -22.49
C GLU A 140 -3.76 2.20 -23.92
N ASP A 141 -4.99 2.59 -24.24
CA ASP A 141 -5.62 2.37 -25.55
C ASP A 141 -5.71 3.66 -26.39
N GLY A 142 -5.22 4.78 -25.86
CA GLY A 142 -5.35 6.11 -26.47
C GLY A 142 -6.79 6.64 -26.54
N ALA A 143 -7.77 5.93 -25.95
CA ALA A 143 -9.19 6.24 -25.95
C ALA A 143 -9.75 6.48 -24.52
N GLY A 144 -8.88 6.58 -23.52
CA GLY A 144 -9.23 6.90 -22.13
C GLY A 144 -8.79 5.85 -21.11
N SER A 145 -8.40 4.66 -21.55
CA SER A 145 -7.73 3.69 -20.68
C SER A 145 -6.29 4.14 -20.46
N VAL A 146 -5.83 4.10 -19.22
CA VAL A 146 -4.48 4.52 -18.82
C VAL A 146 -3.69 3.30 -18.36
N TYR A 147 -2.36 3.39 -18.42
CA TYR A 147 -1.52 2.41 -17.74
C TYR A 147 -1.77 2.44 -16.24
N GLN A 148 -2.31 1.34 -15.71
CA GLN A 148 -2.56 1.16 -14.29
C GLN A 148 -1.73 -0.01 -13.78
N LEU A 149 -1.15 0.19 -12.58
CA LEU A 149 -0.42 -0.86 -11.89
C LEU A 149 -1.40 -1.74 -11.13
N ARG A 150 -1.16 -3.06 -11.14
CA ARG A 150 -1.92 -3.99 -10.32
C ARG A 150 -1.56 -3.81 -8.85
N GLY A 151 -2.56 -3.51 -8.02
CA GLY A 151 -2.40 -3.36 -6.58
C GLY A 151 -2.28 -4.71 -5.86
N LEU A 152 -1.76 -4.70 -4.63
CA LEU A 152 -1.59 -5.90 -3.81
C LEU A 152 -2.92 -6.60 -3.51
N GLY A 153 -4.03 -5.84 -3.45
CA GLY A 153 -5.35 -6.41 -3.19
C GLY A 153 -5.81 -7.38 -4.29
N ASP A 154 -5.43 -7.14 -5.55
CA ASP A 154 -5.77 -8.02 -6.68
C ASP A 154 -4.83 -9.25 -6.74
N TRP A 155 -3.55 -9.08 -6.39
CA TRP A 155 -2.62 -10.21 -6.23
C TRP A 155 -3.03 -11.18 -5.11
N LEU A 156 -3.69 -10.66 -4.08
CA LEU A 156 -4.16 -11.45 -2.94
C LEU A 156 -5.49 -12.16 -3.20
N ASP A 157 -6.18 -11.90 -4.31
CA ASP A 157 -7.45 -12.58 -4.59
C ASP A 157 -7.23 -14.06 -4.94
N SER A 158 -8.02 -14.93 -4.33
CA SER A 158 -8.05 -16.37 -4.60
C SER A 158 -8.69 -16.71 -5.94
N ALA A 159 -9.68 -15.90 -6.38
CA ALA A 159 -10.19 -16.01 -7.74
C ALA A 159 -9.11 -15.60 -8.75
N GLY A 160 -8.22 -14.69 -8.31
CA GLY A 160 -7.01 -14.24 -8.99
C GLY A 160 -7.30 -13.59 -10.34
N PRO A 161 -6.41 -12.72 -10.83
CA PRO A 161 -6.52 -12.23 -12.18
C PRO A 161 -6.24 -13.39 -13.16
N SER A 162 -6.92 -13.37 -14.31
CA SER A 162 -6.97 -14.52 -15.23
C SER A 162 -5.60 -14.95 -15.78
N ASP A 163 -4.61 -14.06 -15.74
CA ASP A 163 -3.25 -14.28 -16.22
C ASP A 163 -2.35 -15.01 -15.22
N VAL A 164 -2.76 -15.15 -13.95
CA VAL A 164 -2.02 -15.92 -12.95
C VAL A 164 -2.55 -17.36 -12.93
N PRO A 165 -1.71 -18.38 -13.18
CA PRO A 165 -2.14 -19.78 -13.09
C PRO A 165 -2.58 -20.15 -11.68
N ALA A 166 -3.51 -21.10 -11.57
CA ALA A 166 -4.15 -21.48 -10.30
C ALA A 166 -3.16 -21.84 -9.19
N ASP A 167 -2.07 -22.53 -9.54
CA ASP A 167 -1.03 -22.97 -8.61
C ASP A 167 -0.23 -21.82 -7.95
N TYR A 168 -0.30 -20.61 -8.52
CA TYR A 168 0.39 -19.43 -8.03
C TYR A 168 -0.55 -18.38 -7.42
N ARG A 169 -1.84 -18.70 -7.26
CA ARG A 169 -2.83 -17.82 -6.63
C ARG A 169 -2.80 -17.97 -5.13
N THR A 170 -3.24 -16.93 -4.43
CA THR A 170 -3.33 -16.95 -2.97
C THR A 170 -4.44 -17.93 -2.55
N PRO A 171 -4.16 -18.93 -1.69
CA PRO A 171 -5.19 -19.85 -1.23
C PRO A 171 -6.31 -19.11 -0.51
N ALA A 172 -7.56 -19.50 -0.73
CA ALA A 172 -8.72 -18.90 -0.05
C ALA A 172 -8.62 -19.00 1.48
N GLY A 173 -7.95 -20.06 1.98
CA GLY A 173 -7.67 -20.25 3.41
C GLY A 173 -6.75 -19.17 4.01
N SER A 174 -5.95 -18.47 3.20
CA SER A 174 -5.06 -17.38 3.60
C SER A 174 -5.72 -16.00 3.56
N ILE A 175 -6.97 -15.92 3.09
CA ILE A 175 -7.73 -14.66 2.98
C ILE A 175 -8.83 -14.68 4.04
N GLN A 176 -9.10 -13.53 4.65
CA GLN A 176 -10.25 -13.34 5.53
C GLN A 176 -11.20 -12.34 4.90
N THR A 177 -12.44 -12.76 4.65
CA THR A 177 -13.50 -11.93 4.07
C THR A 177 -14.59 -11.56 5.07
N ASP A 178 -14.59 -12.16 6.27
CA ASP A 178 -15.60 -11.88 7.29
C ASP A 178 -15.42 -10.48 7.90
N ALA A 179 -16.54 -9.90 8.36
CA ALA A 179 -16.55 -8.60 9.01
C ALA A 179 -15.68 -8.61 10.29
N SER A 180 -14.93 -7.52 10.53
CA SER A 180 -13.93 -7.42 11.60
C SER A 180 -14.45 -7.68 13.02
N ALA A 181 -15.76 -7.69 13.26
CA ALA A 181 -16.37 -7.97 14.56
C ALA A 181 -16.33 -9.46 14.98
N SER A 182 -16.05 -10.38 14.05
CA SER A 182 -15.94 -11.82 14.32
C SER A 182 -14.52 -12.37 14.17
N PHE A 183 -13.53 -11.51 13.99
CA PHE A 183 -12.14 -11.93 13.81
C PHE A 183 -11.53 -12.36 15.15
N SER A 184 -11.25 -13.64 15.31
CA SER A 184 -10.66 -14.21 16.53
C SER A 184 -9.16 -14.49 16.38
N GLU A 185 -8.47 -14.70 17.51
CA GLU A 185 -7.07 -15.15 17.49
C GLU A 185 -6.92 -16.54 16.84
N THR A 186 -7.93 -17.40 16.94
CA THR A 186 -7.96 -18.69 16.23
C THR A 186 -7.93 -18.49 14.72
N ASP A 187 -8.74 -17.57 14.20
CA ASP A 187 -8.75 -17.26 12.76
C ASP A 187 -7.39 -16.72 12.30
N PHE A 188 -6.76 -15.85 13.11
CA PHE A 188 -5.42 -15.33 12.82
C PHE A 188 -4.37 -16.44 12.75
N ASN A 189 -4.38 -17.38 13.71
CA ASN A 189 -3.48 -18.52 13.73
C ASN A 189 -3.73 -19.49 12.58
N ASP A 190 -4.99 -19.67 12.15
CA ASP A 190 -5.34 -20.48 10.99
C ASP A 190 -4.79 -19.87 9.69
N LYS A 191 -4.78 -18.53 9.55
CA LYS A 191 -4.16 -17.85 8.41
C LYS A 191 -2.64 -18.03 8.39
N ILE A 192 -1.98 -17.89 9.53
CA ILE A 192 -0.54 -18.15 9.64
C ILE A 192 -0.23 -19.60 9.25
N THR A 193 -1.07 -20.55 9.69
CA THR A 193 -0.93 -21.96 9.35
C THR A 193 -1.13 -22.21 7.86
N SER A 194 -2.10 -21.54 7.23
CA SER A 194 -2.32 -21.61 5.78
C SER A 194 -1.10 -21.08 5.00
N ILE A 195 -0.56 -19.93 5.38
CA ILE A 195 0.65 -19.36 4.77
C ILE A 195 1.84 -20.30 4.93
N TYR A 196 2.01 -20.88 6.14
CA TYR A 196 3.10 -21.81 6.41
C TYR A 196 3.05 -23.08 5.55
N LYS A 197 1.85 -23.60 5.24
CA LYS A 197 1.71 -24.79 4.39
C LYS A 197 2.23 -24.56 2.97
N GLU A 198 2.13 -23.34 2.46
CA GLU A 198 2.62 -22.98 1.12
C GLU A 198 4.09 -22.56 1.11
N THR A 199 4.54 -21.74 2.08
CA THR A 199 5.89 -21.16 2.08
C THR A 199 6.92 -21.98 2.85
N GLY A 200 6.48 -22.89 3.72
CA GLY A 200 7.34 -23.69 4.59
C GLY A 200 8.12 -22.88 5.64
N SER A 201 7.85 -21.59 5.81
CA SER A 201 8.57 -20.72 6.76
C SER A 201 7.63 -19.74 7.48
N THR A 202 7.90 -19.51 8.76
CA THR A 202 7.13 -18.57 9.62
C THR A 202 7.88 -17.28 9.93
N ASN A 203 9.11 -17.12 9.43
CA ASN A 203 9.97 -16.03 9.88
C ASN A 203 9.58 -14.71 9.18
N SER A 204 9.42 -13.64 9.96
CA SER A 204 9.20 -12.24 9.51
C SER A 204 7.85 -11.87 8.87
N LEU A 205 6.72 -12.36 9.40
CA LEU A 205 5.40 -11.86 8.99
C LEU A 205 5.15 -10.44 9.57
N THR A 206 5.01 -9.45 8.69
CA THR A 206 4.63 -8.07 9.04
C THR A 206 3.20 -7.82 8.59
N LEU A 207 2.32 -7.44 9.51
CA LEU A 207 0.93 -7.08 9.22
C LEU A 207 0.77 -5.56 9.24
N PHE A 208 0.30 -5.01 8.12
CA PHE A 208 -0.16 -3.63 8.05
C PHE A 208 -1.68 -3.62 8.23
N ALA A 209 -2.15 -3.08 9.34
CA ALA A 209 -3.56 -3.06 9.68
C ALA A 209 -3.96 -1.77 10.41
N ASP A 210 -5.24 -1.42 10.30
CA ASP A 210 -5.81 -0.35 11.10
C ASP A 210 -5.86 -0.73 12.59
N THR A 211 -5.89 0.29 13.44
CA THR A 211 -5.97 0.20 14.90
C THR A 211 -7.19 -0.59 15.39
N THR A 212 -8.26 -0.65 14.59
CA THR A 212 -9.47 -1.43 14.85
C THR A 212 -9.21 -2.94 14.84
N LEU A 213 -8.47 -3.43 13.86
CA LEU A 213 -8.06 -4.84 13.79
C LEU A 213 -7.10 -5.17 14.94
N ARG A 214 -6.15 -4.27 15.22
CA ARG A 214 -5.20 -4.45 16.33
C ARG A 214 -5.92 -4.61 17.67
N ARG A 215 -6.94 -3.79 17.95
CA ARG A 215 -7.73 -3.88 19.18
C ARG A 215 -8.45 -5.22 19.31
N THR A 216 -8.99 -5.73 18.20
CA THR A 216 -9.76 -6.99 18.20
C THR A 216 -8.88 -8.22 18.44
N ILE A 217 -7.61 -8.18 17.98
CA ILE A 217 -6.65 -9.29 18.17
C ILE A 217 -5.99 -9.25 19.56
N SER A 218 -5.91 -8.08 20.19
CA SER A 218 -5.19 -7.89 21.45
C SER A 218 -6.02 -8.04 22.72
N ASP A 219 -7.34 -8.14 22.59
CA ASP A 219 -8.26 -8.43 23.70
C ASP A 219 -8.31 -9.94 23.98
#